data_AF-A0A820AYH8-F1
#
_entry.id   AF-A0A820AYH8-F1
#
_cell.length_a   1.000
_cell.length_b   1.000
_cell.length_c   1.000
_cell.angle_alpha   90.00
_cell.angle_beta   90.00
_cell.angle_gamma   90.00
#
_symmetry.space_group_name_H-M   'P 1'
#
loop_
_entity.id
_entity.type
_entity.pdbx_description
1 polymer ?
#
loop_
_entity_poly.entity_id
_entity_poly.type
_entity_poly.pdbx_seq_one_letter_code
_entity_poly.pdbx_strand_id
1 'polypeptide(L)'
;MTQCAIINPTAAIYNTYNGLVIYSLLPIIILTTFSLLTWWNLRNKMVRRAEMERSLTRLVFAQITMVLLASTGYVIRRMYQLYSTNIPNDAFQVAQNNVFNSVFTLIGFIIHTFSFFTYFFSSD
;
A
#
# COMPACT_ATOMS: atom_id res chain seq x y z
N MET A 1 30.84 2.14 18.92
CA MET A 1 30.18 3.41 19.28
C MET A 1 28.68 3.21 19.14
N THR A 2 28.00 2.91 20.23
CA THR A 2 26.54 2.78 20.29
C THR A 2 25.95 4.19 20.29
N GLN A 3 25.53 4.67 19.13
CA GLN A 3 24.70 5.87 19.06
C GLN A 3 23.37 5.54 19.76
N CYS A 4 23.23 6.00 21.00
CA CYS A 4 21.94 6.06 21.67
C CYS A 4 21.11 7.07 20.88
N ALA A 5 20.33 6.59 19.90
CA ALA A 5 19.36 7.43 19.24
C ALA A 5 18.36 7.85 20.32
N ILE A 6 18.50 9.07 20.82
CA ILE A 6 17.47 9.73 21.62
C ILE A 6 16.30 9.96 20.65
N ILE A 7 15.49 8.93 20.46
CA ILE A 7 14.30 8.99 19.63
C ILE A 7 13.29 9.74 20.47
N ASN A 8 13.03 10.99 20.13
CA ASN A 8 11.96 11.77 20.75
C ASN A 8 10.64 11.00 20.52
N PRO A 9 9.97 10.51 21.59
CA PRO A 9 8.80 9.65 21.47
C PRO A 9 7.66 10.35 20.72
N THR A 10 7.51 11.66 20.92
CA THR A 10 6.53 12.49 20.19
C THR A 10 6.81 12.52 18.69
N ALA A 11 8.08 12.64 18.30
CA ALA A 11 8.49 12.62 16.90
C ALA A 11 8.32 11.23 16.27
N ALA A 12 8.56 10.15 17.04
CA ALA A 12 8.35 8.78 16.58
C ALA A 12 6.88 8.46 16.35
N ILE A 13 6.00 8.87 17.26
CA ILE A 13 4.54 8.73 17.13
C ILE A 13 4.06 9.55 15.92
N TYR A 14 4.50 10.81 15.79
CA TYR A 14 4.13 11.68 14.67
C TYR A 14 4.55 11.09 13.31
N ASN A 15 5.79 10.61 13.18
CA ASN A 15 6.27 9.97 11.96
C ASN A 15 5.55 8.66 11.64
N THR A 16 5.18 7.89 12.66
CA THR A 16 4.43 6.64 12.48
C THR A 16 2.99 6.94 12.02
N TYR A 17 2.35 7.95 12.62
CA TYR A 17 1.03 8.41 12.24
C TYR A 17 0.99 8.98 10.81
N ASN A 18 1.92 9.88 10.46
CA ASN A 18 2.03 10.40 9.09
C ASN A 18 2.34 9.29 8.09
N GLY A 19 3.23 8.36 8.45
CA GLY A 19 3.52 7.15 7.67
C GLY A 19 2.27 6.33 7.36
N LEU A 20 1.41 6.13 8.34
CA LEU A 20 0.18 5.37 8.20
C LEU A 20 -0.89 6.13 7.39
N VAL A 21 -1.14 7.39 7.73
CA VAL A 21 -2.25 8.16 7.16
C VAL A 21 -1.90 8.70 5.79
N ILE A 22 -0.82 9.48 5.68
CA ILE A 22 -0.46 10.20 4.45
C ILE A 22 0.15 9.25 3.42
N TYR A 23 0.99 8.32 3.84
CA TYR A 23 1.73 7.46 2.90
C TYR A 23 1.11 6.09 2.67
N SER A 24 0.02 5.72 3.37
CA SER A 24 -0.66 4.44 3.14
C SER A 24 -2.15 4.59 2.94
N LEU A 25 -2.89 5.03 3.96
CA LEU A 25 -4.36 5.07 3.90
C LEU A 25 -4.88 6.03 2.82
N LEU A 26 -4.33 7.24 2.75
CA LEU A 26 -4.78 8.26 1.81
C LEU A 26 -4.53 7.84 0.34
N PRO A 27 -3.35 7.33 -0.07
CA PRO A 27 -3.15 6.78 -1.40
C PRO A 27 -4.10 5.63 -1.75
N ILE A 28 -4.36 4.71 -0.81
CA ILE A 28 -5.29 3.59 -1.02
C ILE A 28 -6.71 4.11 -1.26
N ILE A 29 -7.17 5.07 -0.45
CA ILE A 29 -8.50 5.68 -0.59
C ILE A 29 -8.62 6.40 -1.93
N ILE A 30 -7.63 7.21 -2.30
CA ILE A 30 -7.62 7.93 -3.58
C ILE A 30 -7.68 6.94 -4.74
N LEU A 31 -6.76 5.97 -4.80
CA LEU A 31 -6.72 4.98 -5.88
C LEU A 31 -8.04 4.21 -5.99
N THR A 32 -8.57 3.75 -4.86
CA THR A 32 -9.84 3.00 -4.83
C THR A 32 -11.00 3.86 -5.32
N THR A 33 -11.08 5.13 -4.89
CA THR A 33 -12.14 6.05 -5.29
C THR A 33 -12.06 6.37 -6.79
N PHE A 34 -10.87 6.65 -7.31
CA PHE A 34 -10.66 6.89 -8.74
C PHE A 34 -10.94 5.65 -9.59
N SER A 35 -10.55 4.47 -9.13
CA SER A 35 -10.88 3.20 -9.79
C SER A 35 -12.40 2.95 -9.86
N LEU A 36 -13.13 3.21 -8.77
CA LEU A 36 -14.59 3.09 -8.72
C LEU A 36 -15.30 4.13 -9.60
N LEU A 37 -14.83 5.39 -9.58
CA LEU A 37 -15.36 6.45 -10.44
C LEU A 37 -15.11 6.15 -11.92
N THR A 38 -13.93 5.63 -12.25
CA THR A 38 -13.59 5.19 -13.61
C THR A 38 -14.50 4.06 -14.06
N TRP A 39 -14.69 3.06 -13.19
CA TRP A 39 -15.63 1.96 -13.41
C TRP A 39 -17.06 2.45 -13.67
N TRP A 40 -17.59 3.34 -12.81
CA TRP A 40 -18.95 3.85 -12.93
C TRP A 40 -19.16 4.68 -14.21
N ASN A 41 -18.22 5.58 -14.52
CA ASN A 41 -18.29 6.40 -15.73
C ASN A 41 -18.22 5.57 -17.00
N LEU A 42 -17.38 4.53 -17.02
CA LEU A 42 -17.26 3.65 -18.18
C LEU A 42 -18.51 2.79 -18.35
N ARG A 43 -19.08 2.25 -17.28
CA ARG A 43 -20.34 1.51 -17.34
C ARG A 43 -21.49 2.34 -17.90
N ASN A 44 -21.58 3.61 -17.49
CA ASN A 44 -22.62 4.52 -17.99
C ASN A 44 -22.42 4.90 -19.46
N LYS A 45 -21.17 4.90 -19.98
CA LYS A 45 -20.85 5.27 -21.37
C LYS A 45 -20.73 4.09 -22.33
N MET A 46 -20.37 2.89 -21.86
CA MET A 46 -20.01 1.73 -22.68
C MET A 46 -21.08 0.63 -22.75
N VAL A 47 -22.35 0.98 -22.51
CA VAL A 47 -23.54 0.08 -22.55
C VAL A 47 -23.64 -0.80 -23.82
N ARG A 48 -22.85 -0.53 -24.87
CA ARG A 48 -22.82 -1.31 -26.13
C ARG A 48 -21.75 -2.42 -26.23
N ARG A 49 -20.81 -2.60 -25.29
CA ARG A 49 -19.76 -3.64 -25.38
C ARG A 49 -19.55 -4.40 -24.07
N ALA A 50 -20.34 -5.45 -23.86
CA ALA A 50 -20.31 -6.30 -22.66
C ALA A 50 -18.95 -6.98 -22.42
N GLU A 51 -18.22 -7.36 -23.48
CA GLU A 51 -16.89 -7.97 -23.35
C GLU A 51 -15.85 -6.98 -22.80
N MET A 52 -15.93 -5.72 -23.23
CA MET A 52 -15.06 -4.65 -22.77
C MET A 52 -15.36 -4.28 -21.31
N GLU A 53 -16.64 -4.26 -20.92
CA GLU A 53 -17.04 -4.06 -19.53
C GLU A 53 -16.47 -5.16 -18.61
N ARG A 54 -16.53 -6.42 -19.03
CA ARG A 54 -16.01 -7.57 -18.26
C ARG A 54 -14.48 -7.55 -18.12
N SER A 55 -13.76 -7.23 -19.20
CA SER A 55 -12.29 -7.11 -19.15
C SER A 55 -11.86 -5.98 -18.22
N LEU A 56 -12.56 -4.84 -18.29
CA LEU A 56 -12.23 -3.66 -17.50
C LEU A 56 -12.54 -3.84 -16.00
N THR A 57 -13.62 -4.54 -15.63
CA THR A 57 -13.89 -4.85 -14.21
C THR A 57 -12.86 -5.82 -13.66
N ARG A 58 -12.44 -6.80 -14.48
CA ARG A 58 -11.37 -7.72 -14.09
C ARG A 58 -10.06 -6.97 -13.82
N LEU A 59 -9.71 -5.99 -14.66
CA LEU A 59 -8.51 -5.18 -14.48
C LEU A 59 -8.59 -4.29 -13.24
N VAL A 60 -9.71 -3.58 -13.05
CA VAL A 60 -9.92 -2.74 -11.86
C VAL A 60 -9.88 -3.58 -10.58
N PHE A 61 -10.52 -4.74 -10.57
CA PHE A 61 -10.51 -5.64 -9.42
C PHE A 61 -9.11 -6.21 -9.14
N ALA A 62 -8.36 -6.58 -10.18
CA ALA A 62 -6.97 -7.04 -10.04
C ALA A 62 -6.06 -5.93 -9.47
N GLN A 63 -6.21 -4.69 -9.93
CA GLN A 63 -5.45 -3.55 -9.40
C GLN A 63 -5.79 -3.29 -7.93
N ILE A 64 -7.06 -3.25 -7.56
CA ILE A 64 -7.48 -3.06 -6.16
C ILE A 64 -6.93 -4.20 -5.28
N THR A 65 -7.06 -5.44 -5.71
CA THR A 65 -6.56 -6.62 -4.97
C THR A 65 -5.05 -6.54 -4.74
N MET A 66 -4.29 -6.15 -5.77
CA MET A 66 -2.84 -6.03 -5.65
C MET A 66 -2.40 -4.85 -4.79
N VAL A 67 -3.08 -3.70 -4.88
CA VAL A 67 -2.84 -2.57 -3.98
C VAL A 67 -3.08 -2.99 -2.53
N LEU A 68 -4.16 -3.72 -2.26
CA LEU A 68 -4.45 -4.23 -0.92
C LEU A 68 -3.37 -5.21 -0.45
N LEU A 69 -3.01 -6.22 -1.24
CA LEU A 69 -2.00 -7.21 -0.87
C LEU A 69 -0.64 -6.59 -0.56
N ALA A 70 -0.20 -5.66 -1.39
CA ALA A 70 1.12 -5.04 -1.23
C ALA A 70 1.15 -3.96 -0.14
N SER A 71 0.03 -3.32 0.18
CA SER A 71 -0.05 -2.33 1.27
C SER A 71 -0.35 -2.94 2.64
N THR A 72 -1.02 -4.10 2.71
CA THR A 72 -1.43 -4.74 3.97
C THR A 72 -0.26 -4.98 4.91
N GLY A 73 0.85 -5.52 4.40
CA GLY A 73 2.05 -5.78 5.21
C GLY A 73 2.66 -4.51 5.80
N TYR A 74 2.66 -3.41 5.03
CA TYR A 74 3.15 -2.11 5.50
C TYR A 74 2.24 -1.53 6.58
N VAL A 75 0.91 -1.60 6.40
CA VAL A 75 -0.08 -1.13 7.37
C VAL A 75 0.00 -1.90 8.69
N ILE A 76 0.05 -3.24 8.63
CA ILE A 76 0.18 -4.08 9.82
C ILE A 76 1.44 -3.73 10.60
N ARG A 77 2.57 -3.52 9.91
CA ARG A 77 3.82 -3.12 10.56
C ARG A 77 3.72 -1.72 11.18
N ARG A 78 3.15 -0.73 10.50
CA ARG A 78 2.97 0.62 11.05
C ARG A 78 2.08 0.61 12.29
N MET A 79 1.02 -0.21 12.28
CA MET A 79 0.19 -0.47 13.45
C MET A 79 1.02 -1.08 14.59
N TYR A 80 1.80 -2.13 14.31
CA TYR A 80 2.69 -2.74 15.30
C TYR A 80 3.66 -1.72 15.91
N GLN A 81 4.32 -0.90 15.09
CA GLN A 81 5.22 0.15 15.56
C GLN A 81 4.52 1.18 16.45
N LEU A 82 3.28 1.56 16.11
CA LEU A 82 2.47 2.49 16.89
C LEU A 82 2.13 1.90 18.28
N TYR A 83 1.75 0.62 18.35
CA TYR A 83 1.46 -0.05 19.62
C TYR A 83 2.72 -0.31 20.45
N SER A 84 3.85 -0.59 19.81
CA SER A 84 5.11 -0.89 20.48
C SER A 84 5.98 0.34 20.75
N THR A 85 5.48 1.57 20.51
CA THR A 85 6.32 2.78 20.62
C THR A 85 6.80 3.03 22.05
N ASN A 86 6.04 2.59 23.05
CA ASN A 86 6.37 2.74 24.48
C ASN A 86 7.15 1.55 25.05
N ILE A 87 7.44 0.53 24.24
CA ILE A 87 8.16 -0.67 24.67
C ILE A 87 9.63 -0.50 24.26
N PRO A 88 10.60 -0.65 25.19
CA PRO A 88 12.01 -0.65 24.85
C PRO A 88 12.30 -1.76 23.84
N ASN A 89 12.83 -1.40 22.67
CA ASN A 89 13.19 -2.38 21.65
C ASN A 89 14.65 -2.81 21.83
N ASP A 90 14.89 -4.11 21.87
CA ASP A 90 16.26 -4.64 21.83
C ASP A 90 16.87 -4.49 20.43
N ALA A 91 18.20 -4.47 20.33
CA ALA A 91 18.94 -4.34 19.07
C ALA A 91 18.54 -5.42 18.05
N PHE A 92 18.25 -6.64 18.53
CA PHE A 92 17.72 -7.72 17.69
C PHE A 92 16.35 -7.39 17.10
N GLN A 93 15.45 -6.82 17.90
CA GLN A 93 14.10 -6.44 17.46
C GLN A 93 14.14 -5.28 16.46
N VAL A 94 15.06 -4.33 16.63
CA VAL A 94 15.30 -3.25 15.66
C VAL A 94 15.82 -3.81 14.34
N ALA A 95 16.79 -4.73 14.38
CA ALA A 95 17.32 -5.38 13.17
C ALA A 95 16.22 -6.16 12.42
N GLN A 96 15.41 -6.94 13.13
CA GLN A 96 14.28 -7.66 12.56
C GLN A 96 13.25 -6.70 11.92
N ASN A 97 12.91 -5.60 12.60
CA ASN A 97 12.01 -4.57 12.08
C ASN A 97 12.53 -3.90 10.80
N ASN A 98 13.84 -3.75 10.67
CA ASN A 98 14.47 -3.21 9.46
C ASN A 98 14.44 -4.20 8.30
N VAL A 99 14.67 -5.50 8.55
CA VAL A 99 14.52 -6.53 7.51
C VAL A 99 13.08 -6.59 7.00
N PHE A 100 12.09 -6.61 7.91
CA PHE A 100 10.68 -6.53 7.53
C PHE A 100 10.37 -5.26 6.73
N ASN A 101 10.95 -4.10 7.11
CA ASN A 101 10.79 -2.87 6.33
C ASN A 101 11.22 -3.05 4.88
N SER A 102 12.42 -3.58 4.69
CA SER A 102 13.02 -3.73 3.37
C SER A 102 12.21 -4.69 2.52
N VAL A 103 11.78 -5.83 3.09
CA VAL A 103 10.94 -6.82 2.41
C VAL A 103 9.59 -6.21 1.97
N PHE A 104 8.87 -5.55 2.88
CA PHE A 104 7.58 -4.96 2.53
C PHE A 104 7.70 -3.76 1.59
N THR A 105 8.79 -3.00 1.67
CA THR A 105 9.07 -1.93 0.71
C THR A 105 9.33 -2.52 -0.68
N LEU A 106 10.07 -3.63 -0.77
CA LEU A 106 10.30 -4.33 -2.04
C LEU A 106 9.00 -4.87 -2.64
N ILE A 107 8.14 -5.48 -1.81
CA ILE A 107 6.80 -5.94 -2.21
C ILE A 107 5.95 -4.76 -2.68
N GLY A 108 6.04 -3.61 -2.03
CA GLY A 108 5.39 -2.37 -2.47
C GLY A 108 5.78 -1.98 -3.89
N PHE A 109 7.07 -2.08 -4.25
CA PHE A 109 7.54 -1.77 -5.60
C PHE A 109 7.01 -2.74 -6.67
N ILE A 110 6.67 -3.98 -6.31
CA ILE A 110 6.08 -4.97 -7.24
C ILE A 110 4.74 -4.47 -7.82
N ILE A 111 4.01 -3.59 -7.10
CA ILE A 111 2.77 -2.98 -7.61
C ILE A 111 3.00 -2.25 -8.93
N HIS A 112 4.12 -1.53 -9.08
CA HIS A 112 4.41 -0.76 -10.29
C HIS A 112 4.63 -1.68 -11.49
N THR A 113 5.40 -2.75 -11.29
CA THR A 113 5.62 -3.79 -12.30
C THR A 113 4.31 -4.50 -12.66
N PHE A 114 3.49 -4.85 -11.66
CA PHE A 114 2.22 -5.52 -11.90
C PHE A 114 1.23 -4.62 -12.66
N SER A 115 1.17 -3.34 -12.32
CA SER A 115 0.31 -2.36 -12.99
C SER A 115 0.64 -2.27 -14.48
N PHE A 116 1.93 -2.24 -14.83
CA PHE A 116 2.41 -2.30 -16.21
C PHE A 116 1.96 -3.58 -16.92
N PHE A 117 2.16 -4.75 -16.29
CA PHE A 117 1.75 -6.04 -16.89
C PHE A 117 0.24 -6.16 -17.05
N THR A 118 -0.56 -5.74 -16.06
CA THR A 118 -2.03 -5.78 -16.20
C THR A 118 -2.52 -4.89 -17.33
N TYR A 119 -1.89 -3.74 -17.55
CA TYR A 119 -2.23 -2.89 -18.69
C TYR A 119 -1.88 -3.59 -20.00
N PHE A 120 -0.65 -4.08 -20.12
CA PHE A 120 -0.15 -4.77 -21.32
C PHE A 120 -0.99 -5.99 -21.71
N PHE A 121 -1.30 -6.87 -20.76
CA PHE A 121 -2.12 -8.07 -21.01
C PHE A 121 -3.62 -7.77 -21.21
N SER A 122 -4.07 -6.54 -20.95
CA SER A 122 -5.45 -6.12 -21.22
C SER A 122 -5.61 -5.40 -22.56
N SER A 123 -4.51 -4.98 -23.17
CA SER A 123 -4.46 -4.29 -24.46
C SER A 123 -4.29 -5.22 -25.66
N ASP A 124 -4.01 -6.51 -25.42
CA ASP A 124 -4.00 -7.61 -26.41
C ASP A 124 -5.32 -8.40 -26.36
#